data_AF-A0A0D2R824-F1
#
_entry.id   AF-A0A0D2R824-F1
#
_cell.length_a   1.000
_cell.length_b   1.000
_cell.length_c   1.000
_cell.angle_alpha   90.00
_cell.angle_beta   90.00
_cell.angle_gamma   90.00
#
_symmetry.space_group_name_H-M   'P 1'
#
loop_
_entity.id
_entity.type
_entity.pdbx_description
1 polymer ?
#
loop_
_entity_poly.entity_id
_entity_poly.type
_entity_poly.pdbx_seq_one_letter_code
_entity_poly.pdbx_strand_id
1 'polypeptide(L)'
;MVKTSDYEDKFPVGTKVQAVWSEDGEWYDATIEAVTPNGYYASFDGWGNKEEVDPANVRAIEYNALLEAEKVAEATKQAIKRKIAQAASVDFQSRSLPAKLRITSDDPEDVKAAKRKKIHAFKSKMRLEQLEVAQNKRQNAWQQFQTTKGKTKKVGFFSGRKRESIFKSPDDPQGKVGVTGSGKGLTDFQKREKHLHLKGGNVEISDD
;
A
#
# COMPACT_ATOMS: atom_id res chain seq x y z
N MET A 1 -43.53 -16.25 40.87
CA MET A 1 -42.08 -15.98 40.99
C MET A 1 -41.47 -16.13 39.60
N VAL A 2 -41.14 -15.02 38.94
CA VAL A 2 -40.28 -15.07 37.75
C VAL A 2 -38.88 -15.39 38.25
N LYS A 3 -38.25 -16.44 37.72
CA LYS A 3 -36.91 -16.85 38.15
C LYS A 3 -35.91 -15.97 37.41
N THR A 4 -35.02 -15.31 38.14
CA THR A 4 -33.91 -14.50 37.60
C THR A 4 -33.00 -15.28 36.63
N SER A 5 -33.00 -16.61 36.72
CA SER A 5 -32.20 -17.51 35.87
C SER A 5 -32.51 -17.41 34.37
N ASP A 6 -33.76 -17.10 34.00
CA ASP A 6 -34.18 -17.15 32.59
C ASP A 6 -33.58 -15.99 31.77
N TYR A 7 -33.12 -14.94 32.44
CA TYR A 7 -32.50 -13.76 31.83
C TYR A 7 -30.97 -13.89 31.73
N GLU A 8 -30.31 -14.47 32.74
CA GLU A 8 -28.86 -14.73 32.70
C GLU A 8 -28.46 -15.66 31.54
N ASP A 9 -29.30 -16.66 31.21
CA ASP A 9 -29.05 -17.60 30.11
C ASP A 9 -29.14 -16.96 28.72
N LYS A 10 -29.88 -15.85 28.58
CA LYS A 10 -30.09 -15.20 27.29
C LYS A 10 -28.97 -14.22 26.96
N PHE A 11 -28.56 -13.41 27.94
CA PHE A 11 -27.43 -12.49 27.81
C PHE A 11 -26.67 -12.37 29.14
N PRO A 12 -25.49 -13.01 29.27
CA PRO A 12 -24.71 -12.93 30.49
C PRO A 12 -24.08 -11.55 30.68
N VAL A 13 -23.76 -11.23 31.94
CA VAL A 13 -23.07 -9.99 32.32
C VAL A 13 -21.77 -9.85 31.52
N GLY A 14 -21.56 -8.65 30.94
CA GLY A 14 -20.42 -8.32 30.08
C GLY A 14 -20.68 -8.52 28.58
N THR A 15 -21.85 -9.03 28.17
CA THR A 15 -22.20 -9.18 26.75
C THR A 15 -22.58 -7.84 26.13
N LYS A 16 -22.08 -7.57 24.92
CA LYS A 16 -22.51 -6.43 24.12
C LYS A 16 -23.83 -6.74 23.43
N VAL A 17 -24.82 -5.90 23.69
CA VAL A 17 -26.20 -6.00 23.21
C VAL A 17 -26.64 -4.65 22.65
N GLN A 18 -27.78 -4.60 21.98
CA GLN A 18 -28.48 -3.36 21.71
C GLN A 18 -29.66 -3.24 22.64
N ALA A 19 -29.79 -2.09 23.30
CA ALA A 19 -30.89 -1.78 24.21
C ALA A 19 -31.63 -0.52 23.75
N VAL A 20 -32.93 -0.44 24.02
CA VAL A 20 -33.73 0.77 23.76
C VAL A 20 -33.50 1.78 24.88
N TRP A 21 -33.20 3.04 24.52
CA TRP A 21 -33.09 4.13 25.48
C TRP A 21 -34.47 4.74 25.79
N SER A 22 -34.79 4.96 27.07
CA SER A 22 -36.13 5.40 27.48
C SER A 22 -36.53 6.79 27.01
N GLU A 23 -35.57 7.66 26.73
CA GLU A 23 -35.82 9.06 26.37
C GLU A 23 -36.31 9.18 24.91
N ASP A 24 -35.65 8.48 23.99
CA ASP A 24 -35.91 8.58 22.55
C ASP A 24 -36.56 7.33 21.95
N GLY A 25 -36.55 6.20 22.64
CA GLY A 25 -37.06 4.92 22.13
C GLY A 25 -36.22 4.30 21.00
N GLU A 26 -35.00 4.79 20.77
CA GLU A 26 -34.07 4.26 19.77
C GLU A 26 -33.14 3.19 20.34
N TRP A 27 -32.62 2.32 19.46
CA TRP A 27 -31.72 1.22 19.82
C TRP A 27 -30.27 1.68 19.79
N TYR A 28 -29.57 1.52 20.91
CA TYR A 28 -28.17 1.87 21.07
C TYR A 28 -27.34 0.68 21.53
N ASP A 29 -26.05 0.69 21.18
CA ASP A 29 -25.10 -0.31 21.64
C ASP A 29 -24.89 -0.14 23.16
N ALA A 30 -25.04 -1.24 23.90
CA ALA A 30 -24.92 -1.27 25.34
C ALA A 30 -24.23 -2.54 25.81
N THR A 31 -23.62 -2.47 26.99
CA THR A 31 -23.00 -3.62 27.66
C THR A 31 -23.82 -3.98 28.89
N ILE A 32 -24.18 -5.24 29.08
CA ILE A 32 -24.92 -5.68 30.28
C ILE A 32 -23.98 -5.66 31.48
N GLU A 33 -24.32 -4.88 32.49
CA GLU A 33 -23.54 -4.76 33.73
C GLU A 33 -24.08 -5.65 34.85
N ALA A 34 -25.40 -5.84 34.91
CA ALA A 34 -26.03 -6.74 35.87
C ALA A 34 -27.38 -7.24 35.35
N VAL A 35 -27.84 -8.40 35.83
CA VAL A 35 -29.19 -8.92 35.57
C VAL A 35 -30.02 -8.69 36.83
N THR A 36 -31.15 -8.01 36.68
CA THR A 36 -32.08 -7.73 37.78
C THR A 36 -33.31 -8.64 37.66
N PRO A 37 -34.12 -8.80 38.72
CA PRO A 37 -35.38 -9.56 38.64
C PRO A 37 -36.40 -8.98 37.66
N ASN A 38 -36.30 -7.67 37.37
CA ASN A 38 -37.21 -6.96 36.46
C ASN A 38 -36.64 -6.81 35.04
N GLY A 39 -35.34 -7.05 34.83
CA GLY A 39 -34.73 -6.92 33.51
C GLY A 39 -33.20 -6.98 33.47
N TYR A 40 -32.61 -6.11 32.64
CA TYR A 40 -31.16 -5.99 32.50
C TYR A 40 -30.71 -4.59 32.84
N TYR A 41 -29.64 -4.49 33.62
CA TYR A 41 -28.92 -3.24 33.83
C TYR A 41 -27.91 -3.07 32.70
N ALA A 42 -28.21 -2.20 31.74
CA ALA A 42 -27.41 -1.98 30.56
C ALA A 42 -26.68 -0.63 30.64
N SER A 43 -25.38 -0.62 30.34
CA SER A 43 -24.58 0.59 30.21
C SER A 43 -24.41 0.95 28.73
N PHE A 44 -24.90 2.11 28.29
CA PHE A 44 -24.82 2.53 26.89
C PHE A 44 -23.39 2.95 26.50
N ASP A 45 -22.85 2.28 25.48
CA ASP A 45 -21.50 2.51 24.96
C ASP A 45 -21.46 3.90 24.28
N GLY A 46 -20.65 4.82 24.79
CA GLY A 46 -20.45 6.17 24.23
C GLY A 46 -20.90 7.31 25.14
N TRP A 47 -21.92 7.10 25.97
CA TRP A 47 -22.43 8.12 26.92
C TRP A 47 -22.19 7.73 28.38
N GLY A 48 -22.04 6.44 28.68
CA GLY A 48 -21.82 5.96 30.05
C GLY A 48 -23.06 6.01 30.93
N ASN A 49 -24.23 6.32 30.34
CA ASN A 49 -25.52 6.24 31.01
C ASN A 49 -25.83 4.77 31.31
N LYS A 50 -26.39 4.52 32.49
CA LYS A 50 -26.76 3.18 32.96
C LYS A 50 -28.23 3.18 33.30
N GLU A 51 -28.94 2.22 32.74
CA GLU A 51 -30.39 2.15 32.91
C GLU A 51 -30.83 0.69 33.04
N GLU A 52 -31.91 0.50 33.80
CA GLU A 52 -32.60 -0.78 33.89
C GLU A 52 -33.61 -0.88 32.74
N VAL A 53 -33.34 -1.78 31.81
CA VAL A 53 -34.10 -1.97 30.58
C VAL A 53 -34.85 -3.30 30.63
N ASP A 54 -36.11 -3.30 30.19
CA ASP A 54 -36.93 -4.51 30.07
C ASP A 54 -36.28 -5.52 29.11
N PRO A 55 -36.29 -6.84 29.40
CA PRO A 55 -35.81 -7.89 28.50
C PRO A 55 -36.40 -7.86 27.09
N ALA A 56 -37.60 -7.30 26.90
CA ALA A 56 -38.21 -7.11 25.59
C ALA A 56 -37.50 -6.04 24.74
N ASN A 57 -36.80 -5.12 25.40
CA ASN A 57 -36.10 -3.98 24.82
C ASN A 57 -34.59 -4.23 24.68
N VAL A 58 -34.15 -5.49 24.72
CA VAL A 58 -32.75 -5.91 24.59
C VAL A 58 -32.62 -6.96 23.47
N ARG A 59 -31.69 -6.74 22.53
CA ARG A 59 -31.40 -7.67 21.42
C ARG A 59 -29.91 -7.90 21.22
N ALA A 60 -29.56 -9.02 20.60
CA ALA A 60 -28.17 -9.31 20.23
C ALA A 60 -27.68 -8.33 19.15
N ILE A 61 -26.41 -7.91 19.23
CA ILE A 61 -25.76 -7.16 18.16
C ILE A 61 -25.45 -8.15 17.03
N GLU A 62 -26.17 -8.05 15.92
CA GLU A 62 -25.77 -8.73 14.69
C GLU A 62 -24.55 -8.00 14.09
N TYR A 63 -23.35 -8.45 14.49
CA TYR A 63 -22.14 -8.04 13.81
C TYR A 63 -22.11 -8.67 12.41
N ASN A 64 -22.61 -7.92 11.42
CA ASN A 64 -22.62 -8.32 10.02
C ASN A 64 -21.20 -8.26 9.46
N ALA A 65 -20.37 -9.26 9.77
CA ALA A 65 -18.97 -9.37 9.32
C ALA A 65 -18.82 -9.20 7.80
N LEU A 66 -19.85 -9.56 7.02
CA LEU A 66 -19.91 -9.35 5.57
C LEU A 66 -19.93 -7.87 5.18
N LEU A 67 -20.71 -7.05 5.90
CA LEU A 67 -20.84 -5.61 5.67
C LEU A 67 -19.52 -4.89 5.99
N GLU A 68 -18.85 -5.29 7.08
CA GLU A 68 -17.55 -4.71 7.41
C GLU A 68 -16.45 -5.11 6.43
N ALA A 69 -16.43 -6.37 6.00
CA ALA A 69 -15.54 -6.81 4.93
C ALA A 69 -15.78 -6.04 3.63
N GLU A 70 -17.03 -5.75 3.29
CA GLU A 70 -17.39 -4.92 2.14
C GLU A 70 -16.88 -3.48 2.27
N LYS A 71 -17.07 -2.85 3.44
CA LYS A 71 -16.55 -1.50 3.72
C LYS A 71 -15.02 -1.43 3.59
N VAL A 72 -14.30 -2.43 4.12
CA VAL A 72 -12.83 -2.51 3.99
C VAL A 72 -12.42 -2.72 2.53
N ALA A 73 -13.10 -3.60 1.80
CA ALA A 73 -12.84 -3.82 0.38
C ALA A 73 -13.10 -2.54 -0.44
N GLU A 74 -14.15 -1.77 -0.13
CA GLU A 74 -14.42 -0.51 -0.80
C GLU A 74 -13.37 0.55 -0.47
N ALA A 75 -12.98 0.68 0.81
CA ALA A 75 -11.93 1.60 1.23
C ALA A 75 -10.60 1.32 0.52
N THR A 76 -10.22 0.05 0.36
CA THR A 76 -9.01 -0.33 -0.39
C THR A 76 -9.11 -0.01 -1.87
N LYS A 77 -10.27 -0.28 -2.52
CA LYS A 77 -10.52 0.11 -3.92
C LYS A 77 -10.40 1.63 -4.10
N GLN A 78 -11.00 2.41 -3.21
CA GLN A 78 -10.92 3.87 -3.25
C GLN A 78 -9.49 4.38 -3.03
N ALA A 79 -8.74 3.79 -2.11
CA ALA A 79 -7.34 4.13 -1.87
C ALA A 79 -6.45 3.85 -3.10
N ILE A 80 -6.66 2.70 -3.77
CA ILE A 80 -5.97 2.36 -5.02
C ILE A 80 -6.31 3.38 -6.10
N LYS A 81 -7.59 3.73 -6.27
CA LYS A 81 -8.04 4.74 -7.24
C LYS A 81 -7.38 6.09 -6.99
N ARG A 82 -7.30 6.55 -5.73
CA ARG A 82 -6.60 7.79 -5.34
C ARG A 82 -5.10 7.73 -5.69
N LYS A 83 -4.42 6.61 -5.39
CA LYS A 83 -3.01 6.42 -5.75
C LYS A 83 -2.78 6.46 -7.26
N ILE A 84 -3.65 5.84 -8.05
CA ILE A 84 -3.58 5.89 -9.52
C ILE A 84 -3.77 7.31 -10.02
N ALA A 85 -4.75 8.05 -9.50
CA ALA A 85 -4.98 9.45 -9.87
C ALA A 85 -3.78 10.35 -9.51
N GLN A 86 -3.19 10.18 -8.33
CA GLN A 86 -1.99 10.89 -7.92
C GLN A 86 -0.80 10.57 -8.83
N ALA A 87 -0.54 9.28 -9.10
CA ALA A 87 0.52 8.86 -10.02
C ALA A 87 0.33 9.45 -11.42
N ALA A 88 -0.89 9.42 -11.96
CA ALA A 88 -1.21 10.03 -13.26
C ALA A 88 -0.94 11.55 -13.27
N SER A 89 -1.26 12.26 -12.17
CA SER A 89 -0.98 13.70 -12.07
C SER A 89 0.51 14.02 -12.01
N VAL A 90 1.31 13.23 -11.27
CA VAL A 90 2.76 13.41 -11.15
C VAL A 90 3.47 13.11 -12.47
N ASP A 91 3.06 12.03 -13.16
CA ASP A 91 3.57 11.69 -14.49
C ASP A 91 3.26 12.78 -15.52
N PHE A 92 2.09 13.41 -15.44
CA PHE A 92 1.73 14.54 -16.30
C PHE A 92 2.58 15.79 -16.01
N GLN A 93 2.79 16.13 -14.73
CA GLN A 93 3.63 17.27 -14.36
C GLN A 93 5.08 17.09 -14.77
N SER A 94 5.66 15.90 -14.55
CA SER A 94 7.02 15.60 -14.96
C SER A 94 7.19 15.71 -16.48
N ARG A 95 6.20 15.25 -17.27
CA ARG A 95 6.24 15.32 -18.75
C ARG A 95 6.07 16.74 -19.30
N SER A 96 5.46 17.66 -18.55
CA SER A 96 5.19 19.02 -19.03
C SER A 96 6.46 19.87 -19.16
N LEU A 97 6.49 20.80 -20.14
CA LEU A 97 7.62 21.72 -20.29
C LEU A 97 7.64 22.73 -19.12
N PRO A 98 8.78 22.95 -18.44
CA PRO A 98 8.90 23.92 -17.36
C PRO A 98 8.44 25.31 -17.80
N ALA A 99 7.73 26.02 -16.91
CA ALA A 99 7.18 27.35 -17.20
C ALA A 99 8.25 28.34 -17.71
N LYS A 100 9.48 28.26 -17.18
CA LYS A 100 10.62 29.11 -17.56
C LYS A 100 11.14 28.89 -18.99
N LEU A 101 10.82 27.76 -19.61
CA LEU A 101 11.22 27.42 -20.99
C LEU A 101 10.09 27.61 -22.00
N ARG A 102 8.93 28.14 -21.58
CA ARG A 102 7.85 28.48 -22.50
C ARG A 102 8.26 29.69 -23.35
N ILE A 103 8.02 29.58 -24.66
CA ILE A 103 8.30 30.63 -25.63
C ILE A 103 7.05 31.49 -25.73
N THR A 104 7.18 32.80 -25.51
CA THR A 104 6.12 33.77 -25.78
C THR A 104 6.37 34.45 -27.13
N SER A 105 5.33 35.02 -27.74
CA SER A 105 5.43 35.73 -29.02
C SER A 105 6.30 36.99 -28.93
N ASP A 106 6.36 37.60 -27.75
CA ASP A 106 7.05 38.86 -27.45
C ASP A 106 8.57 38.72 -27.20
N ASP A 107 9.09 37.50 -27.06
CA ASP A 107 10.52 37.27 -26.83
C ASP A 107 11.36 37.67 -28.08
N PRO A 108 12.59 38.20 -27.93
CA PRO A 108 13.50 38.42 -29.04
C PRO A 108 13.95 37.10 -29.68
N GLU A 109 14.24 37.11 -30.99
CA GLU A 109 14.54 35.88 -31.77
C GLU A 109 15.70 35.06 -31.19
N ASP A 110 16.75 35.69 -30.66
CA ASP A 110 17.86 34.99 -30.01
C ASP A 110 17.44 34.22 -28.74
N VAL A 111 16.53 34.80 -27.95
CA VAL A 111 15.98 34.16 -26.74
C VAL A 111 15.05 33.02 -27.14
N LYS A 112 14.24 33.20 -28.20
CA LYS A 112 13.40 32.13 -28.77
C LYS A 112 14.26 30.96 -29.25
N ALA A 113 15.33 31.21 -29.99
CA ALA A 113 16.26 30.18 -30.47
C ALA A 113 16.94 29.43 -29.31
N ALA A 114 17.41 30.14 -28.29
CA ALA A 114 17.99 29.54 -27.09
C ALA A 114 16.98 28.68 -26.31
N LYS A 115 15.74 29.15 -26.13
CA LYS A 115 14.64 28.39 -25.49
C LYS A 115 14.29 27.14 -26.31
N ARG A 116 14.20 27.24 -27.64
CA ARG A 116 13.95 26.07 -28.53
C ARG A 116 15.01 24.98 -28.37
N LYS A 117 16.30 25.35 -28.32
CA LYS A 117 17.40 24.40 -28.06
C LYS A 117 17.26 23.72 -26.70
N LYS A 118 16.95 24.48 -25.64
CA LYS A 118 16.73 23.94 -24.29
C LYS A 118 15.50 23.02 -24.21
N ILE A 119 14.40 23.38 -24.90
CA ILE A 119 13.21 22.54 -25.01
C ILE A 119 13.54 21.23 -25.73
N HIS A 120 14.31 21.26 -26.82
CA HIS A 120 14.71 20.07 -27.54
C HIS A 120 15.56 19.13 -26.66
N ALA A 121 16.55 19.68 -25.95
CA ALA A 121 17.37 18.92 -25.01
C ALA A 121 16.52 18.28 -23.89
N PHE A 122 15.60 19.04 -23.29
CA PHE A 122 14.68 18.54 -22.27
C PHE A 122 13.79 17.41 -22.80
N LYS A 123 13.12 17.61 -23.95
CA LYS A 123 12.28 16.58 -24.58
C LYS A 123 13.09 15.32 -24.96
N SER A 124 14.33 15.50 -25.40
CA SER A 124 15.23 14.40 -25.73
C SER A 124 15.59 13.58 -24.50
N LYS A 125 16.01 14.23 -23.40
CA LYS A 125 16.30 13.58 -22.12
C LYS A 125 15.09 12.77 -21.63
N MET A 126 13.89 13.36 -21.70
CA MET A 126 12.66 12.67 -21.31
C MET A 126 12.32 11.45 -22.18
N ARG A 127 12.63 11.50 -23.48
CA ARG A 127 12.45 10.33 -24.36
C ARG A 127 13.39 9.19 -23.96
N LEU A 128 14.64 9.52 -23.63
CA LEU A 128 15.63 8.53 -23.22
C LEU A 128 15.25 7.88 -21.88
N GLU A 129 14.81 8.67 -20.91
CA GLU A 129 14.31 8.16 -19.62
C GLU A 129 13.09 7.24 -19.80
N GLN A 130 12.15 7.57 -20.69
CA GLN A 130 11.02 6.69 -21.00
C GLN A 130 11.45 5.34 -21.59
N LEU A 131 12.45 5.34 -22.49
CA LEU A 131 13.00 4.11 -23.05
C LEU A 131 13.71 3.27 -21.97
N GLU A 132 14.47 3.92 -21.08
CA GLU A 132 15.12 3.26 -19.95
C GLU A 132 14.09 2.63 -18.99
N VAL A 133 13.04 3.37 -18.62
CA VAL A 133 11.94 2.85 -17.80
C VAL A 133 11.25 1.66 -18.49
N ALA A 134 11.01 1.73 -19.80
CA ALA A 134 10.41 0.63 -20.56
C ALA A 134 11.32 -0.62 -20.56
N GLN A 135 12.63 -0.43 -20.73
CA GLN A 135 13.62 -1.50 -20.64
C GLN A 135 13.67 -2.11 -19.24
N ASN A 136 13.72 -1.29 -18.18
CA ASN A 136 13.72 -1.74 -16.80
C ASN A 136 12.43 -2.48 -16.44
N LYS A 137 11.26 -2.01 -16.90
CA LYS A 137 9.97 -2.72 -16.74
C LYS A 137 10.02 -4.09 -17.40
N ARG A 138 10.56 -4.19 -18.63
CA ARG A 138 10.71 -5.45 -19.34
C ARG A 138 11.67 -6.41 -18.63
N GLN A 139 12.80 -5.91 -18.12
CA GLN A 139 13.74 -6.70 -17.32
C GLN A 139 13.11 -7.21 -16.01
N ASN A 140 12.42 -6.34 -15.27
CA ASN A 140 11.70 -6.72 -14.05
C ASN A 140 10.61 -7.76 -14.33
N ALA A 141 9.81 -7.58 -15.38
CA ALA A 141 8.78 -8.55 -15.78
C ALA A 141 9.39 -9.92 -16.12
N TRP A 142 10.55 -9.93 -16.80
CA TRP A 142 11.26 -11.16 -17.11
C TRP A 142 11.81 -11.87 -15.86
N GLN A 143 12.36 -11.12 -14.90
CA GLN A 143 12.77 -11.68 -13.59
C GLN A 143 11.57 -12.23 -12.80
N GLN A 144 10.42 -11.55 -12.81
CA GLN A 144 9.20 -12.04 -12.17
C GLN A 144 8.70 -13.32 -12.85
N PHE A 145 8.78 -13.43 -14.18
CA PHE A 145 8.42 -14.65 -14.90
C PHE A 145 9.33 -15.84 -14.52
N GLN A 146 10.64 -15.60 -14.39
CA GLN A 146 11.59 -16.61 -13.92
C GLN A 146 11.26 -17.10 -12.50
N THR A 147 10.97 -16.18 -11.57
CA THR A 147 10.68 -16.54 -10.16
C THR A 147 9.28 -17.13 -9.97
N THR A 148 8.29 -16.70 -10.75
CA THR A 148 6.90 -17.21 -10.68
C THR A 148 6.83 -18.67 -11.10
N LYS A 149 7.58 -19.09 -12.13
CA LYS A 149 7.72 -20.52 -12.49
C LYS A 149 8.40 -21.37 -11.40
N GLY A 150 9.09 -20.77 -10.43
CA GLY A 150 9.72 -21.45 -9.30
C GLY A 150 8.85 -21.53 -8.03
N LYS A 151 7.73 -20.79 -7.96
CA LYS A 151 6.84 -20.80 -6.78
C LYS A 151 5.79 -21.90 -6.80
N THR A 152 5.47 -22.47 -7.96
CA THR A 152 4.75 -23.75 -8.03
C THR A 152 5.73 -24.87 -7.68
N LYS A 153 6.04 -25.03 -6.40
CA LYS A 153 6.64 -26.28 -5.90
C LYS A 153 5.64 -27.39 -6.20
N LYS A 154 5.87 -28.13 -7.27
CA LYS A 154 5.21 -29.42 -7.48
C LYS A 154 5.67 -30.30 -6.32
N VAL A 155 4.78 -30.51 -5.35
CA VAL A 155 5.03 -31.43 -4.24
C VAL A 155 5.08 -32.82 -4.86
N GLY A 156 6.28 -33.41 -4.93
CA GLY A 156 6.48 -34.77 -5.46
C GLY A 156 7.51 -34.87 -6.58
N PHE A 157 8.61 -35.54 -6.25
CA PHE A 157 9.64 -36.11 -7.12
C PHE A 157 10.58 -35.11 -7.83
N PHE A 158 11.87 -35.12 -7.44
CA PHE A 158 13.01 -34.29 -7.92
C PHE A 158 13.30 -32.93 -7.25
N SER A 159 13.14 -32.78 -5.94
CA SER A 159 13.57 -31.58 -5.20
C SER A 159 15.09 -31.46 -4.92
N GLY A 160 15.95 -32.26 -5.57
CA GLY A 160 17.37 -32.38 -5.20
C GLY A 160 18.41 -31.69 -6.09
N ARG A 161 18.06 -31.16 -7.28
CA ARG A 161 19.05 -30.50 -8.15
C ARG A 161 18.84 -29.00 -8.18
N LYS A 162 19.87 -28.23 -7.78
CA LYS A 162 19.94 -26.78 -8.04
C LYS A 162 19.76 -26.60 -9.55
N ARG A 163 18.66 -25.95 -9.94
CA ARG A 163 18.42 -25.54 -11.33
C ARG A 163 19.27 -24.31 -11.62
N GLU A 164 20.57 -24.49 -11.73
CA GLU A 164 21.45 -23.49 -12.32
C GLU A 164 21.17 -23.46 -13.84
N SER A 165 21.09 -22.25 -14.41
CA SER A 165 20.81 -22.11 -15.84
C SER A 165 21.93 -22.77 -16.64
N ILE A 166 21.58 -23.54 -17.67
CA ILE A 166 22.53 -24.13 -18.63
C ILE A 166 23.29 -23.05 -19.42
N PHE A 167 22.83 -21.80 -19.30
CA PHE A 167 23.46 -20.58 -19.84
C PHE A 167 24.00 -19.67 -18.73
N LYS A 168 24.09 -20.14 -17.48
CA LYS A 168 24.74 -19.37 -16.41
C LYS A 168 26.24 -19.35 -16.71
N SER A 169 26.79 -18.16 -16.88
CA SER A 169 28.23 -17.99 -17.03
C SER A 169 28.94 -18.58 -15.79
N PRO A 170 30.01 -19.35 -15.98
CA PRO A 170 30.86 -19.78 -14.88
C PRO A 170 31.37 -18.56 -14.09
N ASP A 171 31.50 -18.69 -12.77
CA ASP A 171 32.07 -17.65 -11.88
C ASP A 171 33.59 -17.43 -12.08
N ASP A 172 34.16 -17.94 -13.19
CA ASP A 172 35.54 -17.77 -13.61
C ASP A 172 35.70 -16.42 -14.34
N PRO A 173 36.62 -15.51 -13.94
CA PRO A 173 36.87 -14.23 -14.60
C PRO A 173 37.14 -14.30 -16.11
N GLN A 174 37.49 -15.48 -16.63
CA GLN A 174 37.76 -15.73 -18.05
C GLN A 174 36.59 -16.40 -18.80
N GLY A 175 35.45 -16.64 -18.14
CA GLY A 175 34.30 -17.38 -18.66
C GLY A 175 33.60 -16.68 -19.83
N LYS A 176 33.86 -17.14 -21.06
CA LYS A 176 33.20 -16.64 -22.28
C LYS A 176 31.88 -17.36 -22.51
N VAL A 177 30.78 -16.60 -22.65
CA VAL A 177 29.47 -17.13 -23.10
C VAL A 177 28.98 -16.36 -24.33
N GLY A 178 28.73 -17.09 -25.42
CA GLY A 178 28.18 -16.56 -26.67
C GLY A 178 28.42 -17.52 -27.85
N VAL A 179 27.39 -17.79 -28.65
CA VAL A 179 27.55 -18.28 -30.02
C VAL A 179 27.97 -17.06 -30.84
N THR A 180 29.17 -17.09 -31.42
CA THR A 180 29.89 -16.00 -32.12
C THR A 180 30.51 -14.90 -31.22
N GLY A 181 31.67 -15.23 -30.63
CA GLY A 181 32.87 -14.38 -30.69
C GLY A 181 32.87 -12.93 -30.15
N SER A 182 31.81 -12.38 -29.55
CA SER A 182 31.82 -11.05 -28.93
C SER A 182 31.81 -11.16 -27.42
N GLY A 183 32.98 -11.40 -26.85
CA GLY A 183 33.22 -11.46 -25.41
C GLY A 183 33.15 -10.10 -24.72
N LYS A 184 31.96 -9.50 -24.67
CA LYS A 184 31.68 -8.43 -23.70
C LYS A 184 30.85 -9.06 -22.57
N GLY A 185 31.49 -9.27 -21.42
CA GLY A 185 30.83 -9.81 -20.23
C GLY A 185 29.62 -8.98 -19.82
N LEU A 186 28.64 -9.63 -19.19
CA LEU A 186 27.49 -8.97 -18.60
C LEU A 186 27.99 -7.98 -17.55
N THR A 187 27.72 -6.69 -17.74
CA THR A 187 28.06 -5.67 -16.75
C THR A 187 27.22 -5.92 -15.50
N ASP A 188 27.86 -6.24 -14.38
CA ASP A 188 27.18 -6.31 -13.10
C ASP A 188 26.62 -4.93 -12.73
N PHE A 189 25.30 -4.85 -12.72
CA PHE A 189 24.61 -3.65 -12.28
C PHE A 189 24.69 -3.60 -10.75
N GLN A 190 25.57 -2.75 -10.22
CA GLN A 190 25.54 -2.38 -8.81
C GLN A 190 24.13 -1.90 -8.48
N LYS A 191 23.43 -2.65 -7.62
CA LYS A 191 22.16 -2.24 -7.02
C LYS A 191 22.44 -0.89 -6.37
N ARG A 192 21.90 0.21 -6.93
CA ARG A 192 22.07 1.55 -6.34
C ARG A 192 21.49 1.52 -4.93
N GLU A 193 22.36 1.49 -3.93
CA GLU A 193 21.97 1.74 -2.56
C GLU A 193 21.67 3.23 -2.42
N LYS A 194 20.58 3.49 -1.71
CA LYS A 194 20.06 4.83 -1.43
C LYS A 194 21.09 5.57 -0.56
N HIS A 195 21.76 6.57 -1.13
CA HIS A 195 22.69 7.45 -0.40
C HIS A 195 21.93 8.13 0.74
N LEU A 196 22.15 7.64 1.97
CA LEU A 196 21.71 8.31 3.18
C LEU A 196 22.69 9.47 3.40
N HIS A 197 22.23 10.70 3.16
CA HIS A 197 23.00 11.89 3.52
C HIS A 197 22.95 12.01 5.05
N LEU A 198 23.89 11.36 5.75
CA LEU A 198 24.22 11.70 7.12
C LEU A 198 24.80 13.11 7.08
N LYS A 199 23.99 14.07 7.53
CA LYS A 199 24.38 15.46 7.75
C LYS A 199 25.50 15.46 8.78
N GLY A 200 26.74 15.57 8.30
CA GLY A 200 27.94 15.63 9.13
C GLY A 200 27.89 16.83 10.07
N GLY A 201 28.21 16.56 11.33
CA GLY A 201 28.41 17.56 12.36
C GLY A 201 29.57 18.49 12.02
N ASN A 202 29.37 19.76 12.33
CA ASN A 202 30.38 20.80 12.33
C ASN A 202 31.42 20.47 13.42
N VAL A 203 32.61 20.02 13.01
CA VAL A 203 33.78 19.98 13.90
C VAL A 203 34.57 21.25 13.61
N GLU A 204 34.45 22.20 14.54
CA GLU A 204 35.28 23.40 14.57
C GLU A 204 36.71 22.98 14.95
N ILE A 205 37.62 23.11 13.99
CA ILE A 205 39.06 23.11 14.25
C ILE A 205 39.40 24.49 14.78
N SER A 206 39.80 24.53 16.06
CA SER A 206 40.46 25.68 16.69
C SER A 206 41.96 25.52 16.45
N ASP A 207 42.56 26.49 15.77
CA ASP A 207 44.01 26.68 15.69
C ASP A 207 44.51 27.22 17.05
N ASP A 208 45.49 26.54 17.64
CA ASP A 208 46.45 27.08 18.61
C ASP A 208 47.86 26.88 18.01
#